data_AF-A0A8X6PD69-F1
#
_entry.id   AF-A0A8X6PD69-F1
#
_cell.length_a   1.000
_cell.length_b   1.000
_cell.length_c   1.000
_cell.angle_alpha   90.00
_cell.angle_beta   90.00
_cell.angle_gamma   90.00
#
_symmetry.space_group_name_H-M   'P 1'
#
loop_
_entity.id
_entity.type
_entity.pdbx_description
1 polymer ?
#
loop_
_entity_poly.entity_id
_entity_poly.type
_entity_poly.pdbx_seq_one_letter_code
_entity_poly.pdbx_strand_id
1 'polypeptide(L)'
;MKQTHILQNLVDDHEWPASKNDSINKINENVLEPSPVHSKSYKSVDTSSDTALTVLYPDKFLNSSDIPGVTPHNWNLKFETPIMLLRNLNTPWL
;
A
#
# COMPACT_ATOMS: atom_id res chain seq x y z
N MET A 1 -18.01 -7.19 -28.32
CA MET A 1 -17.75 -6.96 -26.87
C MET A 1 -16.26 -6.74 -26.70
N LYS A 2 -15.84 -5.48 -26.59
CA LYS A 2 -14.43 -5.07 -26.54
C LYS A 2 -14.14 -4.54 -25.13
N GLN A 3 -13.48 -5.33 -24.28
CA GLN A 3 -12.78 -4.79 -23.11
C GLN A 3 -11.73 -5.79 -22.59
N THR A 4 -10.71 -6.03 -23.39
CA THR A 4 -9.52 -6.81 -22.96
C THR A 4 -8.26 -6.26 -23.63
N HIS A 5 -8.07 -4.93 -23.57
CA HIS A 5 -6.93 -4.27 -24.21
C HIS A 5 -6.14 -3.35 -23.27
N ILE A 6 -6.45 -3.29 -21.96
CA ILE A 6 -5.74 -2.41 -21.02
C ILE A 6 -4.74 -3.18 -20.14
N LEU A 7 -4.85 -4.52 -20.03
CA LEU A 7 -4.00 -5.32 -19.14
C LEU A 7 -2.86 -6.09 -19.82
N GLN A 8 -2.69 -5.98 -21.14
CA GLN A 8 -1.66 -6.75 -21.86
C GLN A 8 -0.29 -6.05 -21.96
N ASN A 9 -0.17 -4.78 -21.60
CA ASN A 9 1.07 -4.02 -21.77
C ASN A 9 1.96 -3.97 -20.51
N LEU A 10 1.81 -4.92 -19.59
CA LEU A 10 2.54 -4.93 -18.31
C LEU A 10 3.66 -5.98 -18.22
N VAL A 11 3.95 -6.71 -19.31
CA VAL A 11 4.93 -7.81 -19.29
C VAL A 11 6.16 -7.53 -20.16
N ASP A 12 6.15 -6.53 -21.05
CA ASP A 12 7.15 -6.45 -22.12
C ASP A 12 8.27 -5.40 -21.97
N ASP A 13 8.29 -4.56 -20.94
CA ASP A 13 9.38 -3.60 -20.78
C ASP A 13 10.29 -3.99 -19.61
N HIS A 14 11.55 -4.25 -19.96
CA HIS A 14 12.68 -4.50 -19.08
C HIS A 14 12.99 -3.26 -18.23
N GLU A 15 12.11 -2.96 -17.28
CA GLU A 15 12.26 -1.88 -16.30
C GLU A 15 11.82 -2.39 -14.93
N TRP A 16 12.64 -2.15 -13.91
CA TRP A 16 12.41 -2.69 -12.58
C TRP A 16 11.07 -2.18 -12.01
N PRO A 17 10.14 -3.06 -11.58
CA PRO A 17 8.78 -2.67 -11.21
C PRO A 17 8.70 -1.64 -10.08
N ALA A 18 9.76 -1.49 -9.27
CA ALA A 18 9.79 -0.45 -8.24
C ALA A 18 9.88 0.99 -8.81
N SER A 19 10.58 1.26 -9.93
CA SER A 19 10.68 2.63 -10.47
C SER A 19 9.32 3.13 -10.99
N LYS A 20 8.54 2.23 -11.58
CA LYS A 20 7.18 2.49 -12.06
C LYS A 20 6.21 2.67 -10.89
N ASN A 21 6.32 1.86 -9.84
CA ASN A 21 5.50 1.98 -8.64
C ASN A 21 5.79 3.28 -7.88
N ASP A 22 7.05 3.72 -7.80
CA ASP A 22 7.42 5.00 -7.19
C ASP A 22 6.78 6.18 -7.91
N SER A 23 6.73 6.13 -9.24
CA SER A 23 6.09 7.17 -10.06
C SER A 23 4.57 7.20 -9.86
N ILE A 24 3.93 6.03 -9.77
CA ILE A 24 2.49 5.89 -9.49
C ILE A 24 2.16 6.35 -8.06
N ASN A 25 3.01 6.03 -7.08
CA ASN A 25 2.83 6.46 -5.69
C ASN A 25 2.85 7.99 -5.57
N LYS A 26 3.76 8.68 -6.26
CA LYS A 26 3.76 10.16 -6.30
C LYS A 26 2.46 10.74 -6.85
N ILE A 27 1.87 10.10 -7.86
CA ILE A 27 0.57 10.53 -8.40
C ILE A 27 -0.54 10.30 -7.37
N ASN A 28 -0.56 9.14 -6.71
CA ASN A 28 -1.52 8.83 -5.66
C ASN A 28 -1.41 9.82 -4.49
N GLU A 29 -0.19 10.15 -4.06
CA GLU A 29 0.09 11.14 -3.02
C GLU A 29 -0.44 12.52 -3.40
N ASN A 30 -0.19 12.98 -4.63
CA ASN A 30 -0.70 14.28 -5.11
C ASN A 30 -2.23 14.34 -5.14
N VAL A 31 -2.90 13.25 -5.52
CA VAL A 31 -4.37 13.17 -5.54
C VAL A 31 -4.94 13.12 -4.11
N LEU A 32 -4.21 12.47 -3.20
CA LEU A 32 -4.55 12.32 -1.79
C LEU A 32 -4.08 13.49 -0.92
N GLU A 33 -3.49 14.55 -1.50
CA GLU A 33 -3.03 15.73 -0.79
C GLU A 33 -4.12 16.19 0.20
N PRO A 34 -3.80 16.23 1.52
CA PRO A 34 -4.80 16.35 2.55
C PRO A 34 -5.42 17.74 2.51
N SER A 35 -6.69 17.80 2.11
CA SER A 35 -7.54 18.92 2.49
C SER A 35 -7.91 18.75 3.97
N PRO A 36 -7.70 19.77 4.82
CA PRO A 36 -7.91 19.66 6.27
C PRO A 36 -9.35 19.30 6.67
N VAL A 37 -10.33 19.50 5.78
CA VAL A 37 -11.75 19.29 6.06
C VAL A 37 -12.24 17.90 5.62
N HIS A 38 -11.53 17.22 4.71
CA HIS A 38 -12.04 16.02 4.05
C HIS A 38 -11.06 14.85 4.03
N SER A 39 -10.18 14.75 5.02
CA SER A 39 -9.22 13.64 5.12
C SER A 39 -9.34 12.89 6.45
N LYS A 40 -8.96 11.61 6.41
CA LYS A 40 -8.87 10.73 7.58
C LYS A 40 -7.61 9.89 7.48
N SER A 41 -6.85 9.86 8.57
CA SER A 41 -5.63 9.05 8.69
C SER A 41 -5.92 7.75 9.42
N TYR A 42 -5.37 6.66 8.89
CA TYR A 42 -5.39 5.33 9.47
C TYR A 42 -3.94 4.91 9.71
N LYS A 43 -3.65 4.39 10.89
CA LYS A 43 -2.34 3.87 11.24
C LYS A 43 -2.46 2.36 11.39
N SER A 44 -1.67 1.60 10.64
CA SER A 44 -1.55 0.16 10.90
C SER A 44 -0.84 -0.07 12.23
N VAL A 45 -0.82 -1.30 12.73
CA VAL A 45 0.00 -1.66 13.88
C VAL A 45 0.53 -3.05 13.61
N ASP A 46 1.84 -3.14 13.51
CA ASP A 46 2.58 -4.37 13.33
C ASP A 46 3.21 -4.76 14.67
N THR A 47 2.91 -5.98 15.12
CA THR A 47 3.48 -6.58 16.33
C THR A 47 3.87 -8.03 16.04
N SER A 48 4.95 -8.48 16.67
CA SER A 48 5.34 -9.90 16.64
C SER A 48 4.75 -10.63 17.85
N SER A 49 4.14 -11.78 17.62
CA SER A 49 3.63 -12.64 18.71
C SER A 49 4.71 -13.57 19.30
N ASP A 50 5.84 -13.71 18.60
CA ASP A 50 6.98 -14.51 19.04
C ASP A 50 7.95 -13.63 19.84
N THR A 51 8.14 -13.98 21.11
CA THR A 51 9.03 -13.26 22.04
C THR A 51 10.47 -13.19 21.57
N ALA A 52 10.96 -14.17 20.81
CA ALA A 52 12.30 -14.13 20.22
C ALA A 52 12.38 -13.06 19.10
N LEU A 53 11.34 -12.97 18.27
CA LEU A 53 11.26 -11.98 17.20
C LEU A 53 10.98 -10.57 17.72
N THR A 54 10.27 -10.42 18.84
CA THR A 54 10.01 -9.09 19.46
C THR A 54 11.30 -8.38 19.88
N VAL A 55 12.32 -9.14 20.30
CA VAL A 55 13.64 -8.58 20.65
C VAL A 55 14.40 -8.15 19.39
N LEU A 56 14.31 -8.93 18.31
CA LEU A 56 15.01 -8.66 17.04
C LEU A 56 14.32 -7.56 16.22
N TYR A 57 13.00 -7.48 16.30
CA TYR A 57 12.16 -6.53 15.57
C TYR A 57 11.19 -5.87 16.56
N PRO A 58 11.65 -4.85 17.29
CA PRO A 58 10.79 -4.10 18.19
C PRO A 58 9.63 -3.47 17.42
N ASP A 59 8.46 -3.35 18.05
CA ASP A 59 7.28 -2.74 17.42
C ASP A 59 7.57 -1.34 16.87
N LYS A 60 8.42 -0.55 17.52
CA LYS A 60 8.82 0.77 17.00
C LYS A 60 9.48 0.71 15.64
N PHE A 61 10.28 -0.33 15.40
CA PHE A 61 10.99 -0.56 14.14
C PHE A 61 10.03 -1.08 13.06
N LEU A 62 9.16 -2.04 13.41
CA LEU A 62 8.14 -2.56 12.50
C LEU A 62 7.18 -1.44 12.06
N ASN A 63 6.67 -0.67 13.01
CA ASN A 63 5.74 0.43 12.77
C ASN A 63 6.37 1.68 12.11
N SER A 64 7.70 1.68 11.89
CA SER A 64 8.42 2.74 11.18
C SER A 64 9.01 2.28 9.84
N SER A 65 8.78 1.03 9.46
CA SER A 65 9.37 0.47 8.25
C SER A 65 8.67 1.02 7.00
N ASP A 66 9.44 1.67 6.14
CA ASP A 66 8.98 2.16 4.83
C ASP A 66 9.59 1.25 3.75
N ILE A 67 9.03 0.05 3.64
CA ILE A 67 9.52 -0.98 2.72
C ILE A 67 8.82 -0.78 1.36
N PRO A 68 9.58 -0.61 0.26
CA PRO A 68 9.01 -0.50 -1.08
C PRO A 68 8.12 -1.69 -1.42
N GLY A 69 6.87 -1.43 -1.82
CA GLY A 69 5.92 -2.48 -2.20
C GLY A 69 5.06 -3.03 -1.05
N VAL A 70 5.26 -2.56 0.17
CA VAL A 70 4.34 -2.79 1.30
C VAL A 70 3.49 -1.54 1.52
N THR A 71 2.24 -1.69 1.94
CA THR A 71 1.38 -0.54 2.23
C THR A 71 2.00 0.33 3.32
N PRO A 72 2.02 1.66 3.16
CA PRO A 72 2.61 2.56 4.14
C PRO A 72 1.87 2.44 5.47
N HIS A 73 2.63 2.52 6.55
CA HIS A 73 2.11 2.33 7.91
C HIS A 73 1.13 3.44 8.34
N ASN A 74 1.21 4.60 7.69
CA ASN A 74 0.24 5.68 7.81
C ASN A 74 -0.47 5.86 6.48
N TRP A 75 -1.77 5.61 6.48
CA TRP A 75 -2.60 5.74 5.29
C TRP A 75 -3.55 6.94 5.43
N ASN A 76 -3.32 7.96 4.62
CA ASN A 76 -4.17 9.14 4.54
C ASN A 76 -5.18 8.98 3.41
N LEU A 77 -6.47 9.05 3.73
CA LEU A 77 -7.56 8.92 2.78
C LEU A 77 -8.38 10.20 2.74
N LYS A 78 -8.74 10.62 1.53
CA LYS A 78 -9.70 11.70 1.30
C LYS A 78 -11.07 11.12 1.03
N PHE A 79 -12.13 11.80 1.49
CA PHE A 79 -13.50 11.42 1.14
C PHE A 79 -13.68 11.35 -0.38
N GLU A 80 -14.50 10.40 -0.82
CA GLU A 80 -14.83 10.15 -2.24
C GLU A 80 -13.65 9.74 -3.13
N THR A 81 -12.51 9.34 -2.54
CA THR A 81 -11.38 8.84 -3.33
C THR A 81 -11.50 7.33 -3.57
N PRO A 82 -11.31 6.84 -4.82
CA PRO A 82 -11.31 5.42 -5.09
C PRO A 82 -10.16 4.71 -4.36
N ILE A 83 -10.44 3.55 -3.78
CA ILE A 83 -9.44 2.68 -3.13
C ILE A 83 -9.39 1.32 -3.82
N MET A 84 -8.23 0.69 -3.79
CA MET A 84 -8.02 -0.68 -4.28
C MET A 84 -7.66 -1.59 -3.11
N LEU A 85 -8.29 -2.77 -3.04
CA LEU A 85 -7.93 -3.80 -2.07
C LEU A 85 -6.75 -4.61 -2.60
N LEU A 86 -5.68 -4.71 -1.80
CA LEU A 86 -4.50 -5.52 -2.14
C LEU A 86 -4.57 -6.97 -1.65
N ARG A 87 -5.66 -7.33 -0.95
CA ARG A 87 -5.90 -8.69 -0.45
C ARG A 87 -7.37 -9.05 -0.54
N ASN A 88 -7.64 -10.35 -0.64
CA ASN A 88 -8.99 -10.87 -0.54
C ASN A 88 -9.51 -10.67 0.89
N LEU A 89 -10.75 -10.17 1.03
CA LEU A 89 -11.42 -10.06 2.32
C LEU A 89 -12.08 -11.38 2.73
N ASN A 90 -12.47 -12.19 1.74
CA ASN A 90 -13.13 -13.47 1.93
C ASN A 90 -12.16 -14.60 1.62
N THR A 91 -11.00 -14.61 2.28
CA THR A 91 -10.08 -15.73 2.18
C THR A 91 -10.75 -16.93 2.85
N PRO A 92 -11.10 -18.00 2.13
CA PRO A 92 -11.53 -19.22 2.78
C PRO A 92 -10.38 -19.70 3.66
N TRP A 93 -10.65 -19.92 4.93
CA TRP A 93 -9.70 -20.44 5.90
C TRP A 93 -9.05 -21.71 5.32
N LEU A 94 -7.72 -21.74 5.28
CA LEU A 94 -6.91 -22.96 5.08
C LEU A 94 -6.44 -23.45 6.44
#